data_AF-A0A9E9L0W5-F1
#
_entry.id   AF-A0A9E9L0W5-F1
#
_cell.length_a   1.000
_cell.length_b   1.000
_cell.length_c   1.000
_cell.angle_alpha   90.00
_cell.angle_beta   90.00
_cell.angle_gamma   90.00
#
_symmetry.space_group_name_H-M   'P 1'
#
loop_
_entity.id
_entity.type
_entity.pdbx_description
1 polymer ?
#
loop_
_entity_poly.entity_id
_entity_poly.type
_entity_poly.pdbx_seq_one_letter_code
_entity_poly.pdbx_strand_id
1 'polypeptide(L)'
;MTIKDNISELVNIIHKKQNVEDLEIAIKDLVSLMLKDYPYLKPPKFSIIPTKTLAFSVWYEEPNAITETLLIEQNGFTAYLWRCDDQKWYLDDLDSEPHEIACKLIKNIPVLHSIPENPKEIKHLLEIGLIYFNPILFPCFSNKKLDDSREVLTWDDRFLLVGTQLKNLKLYSHEEWKALIDRENYHLN
;
A
#
# COMPACT_ATOMS: atom_id res chain seq x y z
N MET A 1 -8.16 -11.59 -8.17
CA MET A 1 -9.19 -11.52 -7.10
C MET A 1 -9.90 -10.19 -7.28
N THR A 2 -11.22 -10.18 -7.37
CA THR A 2 -11.95 -8.91 -7.52
C THR A 2 -12.09 -8.22 -6.17
N ILE A 3 -12.36 -6.91 -6.14
CA ILE A 3 -12.64 -6.16 -4.89
C ILE A 3 -13.76 -6.83 -4.10
N LYS A 4 -14.78 -7.35 -4.78
CA LYS A 4 -15.91 -8.05 -4.16
C LYS A 4 -15.48 -9.36 -3.49
N ASP A 5 -14.57 -10.11 -4.11
CA ASP A 5 -14.02 -11.34 -3.53
C ASP A 5 -13.19 -11.01 -2.28
N ASN A 6 -12.37 -9.96 -2.35
CA ASN A 6 -11.54 -9.51 -1.23
C ASN A 6 -12.40 -9.09 -0.03
N ILE A 7 -13.47 -8.34 -0.27
CA ILE A 7 -14.44 -7.96 0.77
C ILE A 7 -15.10 -9.20 1.37
N SER A 8 -15.56 -10.13 0.54
CA SER A 8 -16.22 -11.35 1.00
C SER A 8 -15.30 -12.21 1.86
N GLU A 9 -14.03 -12.31 1.48
CA GLU A 9 -13.03 -13.05 2.25
C GLU A 9 -12.71 -12.36 3.58
N LEU A 10 -12.60 -11.04 3.60
CA LEU A 10 -12.40 -10.28 4.84
C LEU A 10 -13.60 -10.42 5.80
N VAL A 11 -14.83 -10.44 5.28
CA VAL A 11 -16.03 -10.74 6.08
C VAL A 11 -15.93 -12.13 6.70
N ASN A 12 -15.52 -13.14 5.94
CA ASN A 12 -15.32 -14.50 6.45
C ASN A 12 -14.24 -14.55 7.55
N ILE A 13 -13.16 -13.80 7.39
CA ILE A 13 -12.09 -13.67 8.39
C ILE A 13 -12.64 -13.06 9.68
N ILE A 14 -13.34 -11.93 9.59
CA ILE A 14 -13.94 -11.23 10.76
C ILE A 14 -14.91 -12.14 11.51
N HIS A 15 -15.72 -12.94 10.81
CA HIS A 15 -16.64 -13.87 11.47
C HIS A 15 -15.95 -15.04 12.18
N LYS A 16 -14.86 -15.56 11.61
CA LYS A 16 -14.21 -16.79 12.10
C LYS A 16 -13.18 -16.54 13.18
N LYS A 17 -12.48 -15.40 13.13
CA LYS A 17 -11.36 -15.11 14.02
C LYS A 17 -11.83 -14.39 15.27
N GLN A 18 -11.49 -14.96 16.42
CA GLN A 18 -12.00 -14.53 17.73
C GLN A 18 -10.94 -13.81 18.57
N ASN A 19 -9.66 -14.13 18.39
CA ASN A 19 -8.54 -13.43 19.01
C ASN A 19 -7.88 -12.48 17.99
N VAL A 20 -7.18 -11.47 18.51
CA VAL A 20 -6.62 -10.37 17.71
C VAL A 20 -5.43 -10.86 16.87
N GLU A 21 -4.65 -11.80 17.39
CA GLU A 21 -3.48 -12.36 16.71
C GLU A 21 -3.87 -13.15 15.45
N ASP A 22 -4.84 -14.05 15.55
CA ASP A 22 -5.32 -14.85 14.41
C ASP A 22 -6.00 -13.96 13.37
N LEU A 23 -6.66 -12.88 13.81
CA LEU A 23 -7.24 -11.89 12.93
C LEU A 23 -6.13 -11.13 12.18
N GLU A 24 -5.12 -10.65 12.90
CA GLU A 24 -3.97 -9.95 12.32
C GLU A 24 -3.28 -10.81 11.25
N ILE A 25 -2.98 -12.08 11.57
CA ILE A 25 -2.34 -13.01 10.64
C ILE A 25 -3.21 -13.19 9.39
N ALA A 26 -4.51 -13.45 9.56
CA ALA A 26 -5.41 -13.67 8.43
C ALA A 26 -5.56 -12.43 7.53
N ILE A 27 -5.62 -11.23 8.11
CA ILE A 27 -5.70 -9.97 7.34
C ILE A 27 -4.37 -9.73 6.60
N LYS A 28 -3.22 -9.94 7.25
CA LYS A 28 -1.90 -9.83 6.61
C LYS A 28 -1.78 -10.78 5.41
N ASP A 29 -2.23 -12.02 5.56
CA ASP A 29 -2.20 -13.02 4.50
C ASP A 29 -3.09 -12.61 3.33
N LEU A 30 -4.31 -12.11 3.61
CA LEU A 30 -5.22 -11.58 2.58
C LEU A 30 -4.58 -10.42 1.81
N VAL A 31 -4.02 -9.43 2.52
CA VAL A 31 -3.35 -8.28 1.89
C VAL A 31 -2.14 -8.73 1.08
N SER A 32 -1.35 -9.68 1.58
CA SER A 32 -0.21 -10.24 0.86
C SER A 32 -0.64 -10.93 -0.44
N LEU A 33 -1.77 -11.66 -0.42
CA LEU A 33 -2.35 -12.28 -1.60
C LEU A 33 -2.83 -11.23 -2.62
N MET A 34 -3.41 -10.11 -2.14
CA MET A 34 -3.86 -9.01 -2.99
C MET A 34 -2.69 -8.27 -3.67
N LEU A 35 -1.55 -8.17 -2.99
CA LEU A 35 -0.36 -7.45 -3.47
C LEU A 35 0.69 -8.34 -4.14
N LYS A 36 0.42 -9.65 -4.29
CA LYS A 36 1.40 -10.64 -4.77
C LYS A 36 2.07 -10.29 -6.10
N ASP A 37 1.32 -9.66 -7.00
CA ASP A 37 1.77 -9.31 -8.36
C ASP A 37 2.45 -7.92 -8.39
N TYR A 38 2.52 -7.24 -7.25
CA TYR A 38 3.05 -5.89 -7.08
C TYR A 38 4.09 -5.85 -5.94
N PRO A 39 5.20 -6.60 -6.04
CA PRO A 39 6.16 -6.79 -4.94
C PRO A 39 6.90 -5.51 -4.51
N TYR A 40 6.83 -4.46 -5.32
CA TYR A 40 7.39 -3.15 -5.02
C TYR A 40 6.49 -2.30 -4.10
N LEU A 41 5.21 -2.62 -3.97
CA LEU A 41 4.28 -1.93 -3.08
C LEU A 41 4.57 -2.30 -1.61
N LYS A 42 4.53 -1.31 -0.71
CA LYS A 42 4.66 -1.54 0.73
C LYS A 42 3.32 -1.98 1.32
N PRO A 43 3.23 -3.12 2.03
CA PRO A 43 2.01 -3.47 2.74
C PRO A 43 1.74 -2.49 3.90
N PRO A 44 0.50 -2.43 4.40
CA PRO A 44 0.19 -1.69 5.62
C PRO A 44 0.98 -2.24 6.81
N LYS A 45 1.23 -1.38 7.78
CA LYS A 45 1.79 -1.80 9.07
C LYS A 45 0.63 -2.26 9.96
N PHE A 46 0.78 -3.44 10.54
CA PHE A 46 -0.15 -4.00 11.50
C PHE A 46 0.58 -4.14 12.83
N SER A 47 -0.09 -3.77 13.92
CA SER A 47 0.45 -3.91 15.27
C SER A 47 -0.68 -4.15 16.26
N ILE A 48 -0.44 -5.03 17.21
CA ILE A 48 -1.34 -5.24 18.35
C ILE A 48 -0.90 -4.28 19.46
N ILE A 49 -1.83 -3.45 19.92
CA ILE A 49 -1.61 -2.49 20.99
C ILE A 49 -2.58 -2.78 22.14
N PRO A 50 -2.20 -2.50 23.40
CA PRO A 50 -3.14 -2.58 24.50
C PRO A 50 -4.25 -1.55 24.32
N THR A 51 -5.52 -1.98 24.38
CA THR A 51 -6.69 -1.12 24.13
C THR A 51 -6.74 0.09 25.06
N LYS A 52 -6.25 -0.06 26.31
CA LYS A 52 -6.11 1.04 27.27
C LYS A 52 -5.25 2.23 26.78
N THR A 53 -4.40 2.03 25.78
CA THR A 53 -3.60 3.11 25.19
C THR A 53 -4.47 4.08 24.38
N LEU A 54 -5.69 3.67 24.03
CA LEU A 54 -6.68 4.45 23.29
C LEU A 54 -7.63 5.23 24.21
N ALA A 55 -7.57 5.05 25.54
CA ALA A 55 -8.49 5.66 26.51
C ALA A 55 -8.50 7.21 26.56
N PHE A 56 -7.66 7.86 25.76
CA PHE A 56 -7.61 9.32 25.60
C PHE A 56 -7.59 9.76 24.12
N SER A 57 -7.81 8.84 23.18
CA SER A 57 -8.08 9.19 21.79
C SER A 57 -9.56 9.57 21.65
N VAL A 58 -9.87 10.43 20.68
CA VAL A 58 -11.23 10.97 20.46
C VAL A 58 -12.25 9.88 20.07
N TRP A 59 -11.81 8.64 19.91
CA TRP A 59 -12.55 7.52 19.32
C TRP A 59 -12.79 6.36 20.31
N TYR A 60 -12.61 6.59 21.61
CA TYR A 60 -12.80 5.55 22.63
C TYR A 60 -13.90 5.96 23.60
N GLU A 61 -15.15 5.62 23.29
CA GLU A 61 -16.27 5.81 24.22
C GLU A 61 -16.68 4.52 24.94
N GLU A 62 -16.15 3.35 24.55
CA GLU A 62 -16.69 2.07 25.00
C GLU A 62 -15.86 1.39 26.14
N PRO A 63 -16.41 1.24 27.36
CA PRO A 63 -15.68 0.68 28.52
C PRO A 63 -15.46 -0.84 28.49
N ASN A 64 -16.00 -1.56 27.48
CA ASN A 64 -16.08 -3.03 27.43
C ASN A 64 -15.20 -3.66 26.32
N ALA A 65 -14.27 -2.90 25.75
CA ALA A 65 -13.35 -3.44 24.76
C ALA A 65 -12.34 -4.41 25.41
N ILE A 66 -12.08 -5.54 24.76
CA ILE A 66 -11.07 -6.52 25.17
C ILE A 66 -9.69 -5.84 25.23
N THR A 67 -8.76 -6.42 26.02
CA THR A 67 -7.45 -5.85 26.38
C THR A 67 -6.55 -5.43 25.21
N GLU A 68 -6.81 -5.90 24.00
CA GLU A 68 -5.97 -5.71 22.82
C GLU A 68 -6.75 -5.21 21.61
N THR A 69 -6.12 -4.34 20.83
CA THR A 69 -6.65 -3.73 19.61
C THR A 69 -5.67 -3.98 18.47
N LEU A 70 -6.18 -4.36 17.31
CA LEU A 70 -5.41 -4.37 16.07
C LEU A 70 -5.37 -2.96 15.48
N LEU A 71 -4.19 -2.38 15.43
CA LEU A 71 -3.90 -1.11 14.76
C LEU A 71 -3.38 -1.38 13.35
N ILE A 72 -4.02 -0.77 12.35
CA ILE A 72 -3.64 -0.79 10.94
C ILE A 72 -3.22 0.62 10.53
N GLU A 73 -1.99 0.79 10.05
CA GLU A 73 -1.44 2.08 9.67
C GLU A 73 -0.83 2.05 8.27
N GLN A 74 -1.15 3.04 7.44
CA GLN A 74 -0.46 3.27 6.18
C GLN A 74 -0.67 4.68 5.65
N ASN A 75 0.42 5.45 5.48
CA ASN A 75 0.41 6.75 4.80
C ASN A 75 -0.76 7.69 5.21
N GLY A 76 -0.89 7.94 6.52
CA GLY A 76 -1.94 8.81 7.08
C GLY A 76 -3.31 8.14 7.27
N PHE A 77 -3.52 6.94 6.73
CA PHE A 77 -4.64 6.09 7.12
C PHE A 77 -4.31 5.36 8.42
N THR A 78 -5.25 5.40 9.36
CA THR A 78 -5.20 4.70 10.64
C THR A 78 -6.57 4.09 10.89
N ALA A 79 -6.59 2.81 11.26
CA ALA A 79 -7.80 2.10 11.67
C ALA A 79 -7.50 1.26 12.90
N TYR A 80 -8.49 1.17 13.77
CA TYR A 80 -8.44 0.42 15.02
C TYR A 80 -9.56 -0.62 15.01
N LEU A 81 -9.20 -1.88 15.17
CA LEU A 81 -10.14 -2.99 15.19
C LEU A 81 -10.00 -3.72 16.52
N TRP A 82 -11.05 -3.68 17.33
CA TRP A 82 -11.10 -4.36 18.62
C TRP A 82 -12.37 -5.17 18.75
N ARG A 83 -12.40 -6.01 19.77
CA ARG A 83 -13.54 -6.87 20.05
C ARG A 83 -14.11 -6.51 21.42
N CYS A 84 -15.43 -6.52 21.55
CA CYS A 84 -16.10 -6.21 22.81
C CYS A 84 -16.67 -7.48 23.48
N ASP A 85 -17.17 -7.33 24.71
CA ASP A 85 -17.78 -8.42 25.49
C ASP A 85 -18.94 -9.11 24.77
N ASP A 86 -19.64 -8.39 23.90
CA ASP A 86 -20.71 -8.91 23.04
C ASP A 86 -20.20 -9.84 21.91
N GLN A 87 -18.90 -10.12 21.91
CA GLN A 87 -18.18 -11.00 20.99
C GLN A 87 -18.10 -10.47 19.55
N LYS A 88 -18.48 -9.21 19.30
CA LYS A 88 -18.39 -8.58 17.98
C LYS A 88 -17.13 -7.74 17.83
N TRP A 89 -16.70 -7.59 16.57
CA TRP A 89 -15.62 -6.71 16.16
C TRP A 89 -16.17 -5.31 15.90
N TYR A 90 -15.38 -4.29 16.27
CA TYR A 90 -15.69 -2.87 16.13
C TYR A 90 -14.53 -2.17 15.44
N LEU A 91 -14.83 -1.46 14.36
CA LEU A 91 -13.91 -0.59 13.65
C LEU A 91 -14.13 0.85 14.11
N ASP A 92 -13.09 1.45 14.70
CA ASP A 92 -13.04 2.86 15.11
C ASP A 92 -14.25 3.32 15.97
N ASP A 93 -14.89 2.41 16.73
CA ASP A 93 -16.10 2.64 17.56
C ASP A 93 -17.37 2.99 16.77
N LEU A 94 -17.30 2.93 15.43
CA LEU A 94 -18.37 3.37 14.55
C LEU A 94 -19.11 2.21 13.88
N ASP A 95 -18.38 1.17 13.48
CA ASP A 95 -18.93 0.08 12.69
C ASP A 95 -18.73 -1.26 13.39
N SER A 96 -19.82 -2.00 13.57
CA SER A 96 -19.82 -3.36 14.12
C SER A 96 -20.32 -4.43 13.15
N GLU A 97 -20.81 -4.01 11.98
CA GLU A 97 -21.28 -4.91 10.93
C GLU A 97 -20.07 -5.39 10.10
N PRO A 98 -19.81 -6.72 10.01
CA PRO A 98 -18.62 -7.24 9.36
C PRO A 98 -18.44 -6.83 7.90
N HIS A 99 -19.51 -6.70 7.13
CA HIS A 99 -19.44 -6.24 5.74
C HIS A 99 -19.06 -4.76 5.63
N GLU A 100 -19.56 -3.89 6.51
CA GLU A 100 -19.18 -2.48 6.61
C GLU A 100 -17.71 -2.32 7.01
N ILE A 101 -17.25 -3.06 8.03
CA ILE A 101 -15.84 -3.11 8.43
C ILE A 101 -14.97 -3.51 7.24
N ALA A 102 -15.31 -4.62 6.58
CA ALA A 102 -14.56 -5.12 5.44
C ALA A 102 -14.53 -4.11 4.28
N CYS A 103 -15.67 -3.48 3.98
CA CYS A 103 -15.76 -2.45 2.96
C CYS A 103 -14.88 -1.24 3.28
N LYS A 104 -14.90 -0.74 4.52
CA LYS A 104 -14.11 0.42 4.93
C LYS A 104 -12.62 0.13 4.88
N LEU A 105 -12.18 -1.02 5.40
CA LEU A 105 -10.77 -1.40 5.34
C LEU A 105 -10.28 -1.54 3.89
N ILE A 106 -11.00 -2.30 3.05
CA ILE A 106 -10.57 -2.52 1.67
C ILE A 106 -10.59 -1.23 0.84
N LYS A 107 -11.53 -0.31 1.08
CA LYS A 107 -11.66 0.95 0.32
C LYS A 107 -10.71 2.06 0.76
N ASN A 108 -10.25 2.02 2.01
CA ASN A 108 -9.50 3.14 2.60
C ASN A 108 -8.01 2.83 2.80
N ILE A 109 -7.59 1.55 2.81
CA ILE A 109 -6.17 1.21 2.83
C ILE A 109 -5.51 1.70 1.53
N PRO A 110 -4.58 2.67 1.58
CA PRO A 110 -4.10 3.35 0.38
C PRO A 110 -3.46 2.44 -0.67
N VAL A 111 -2.64 1.47 -0.24
CA VAL A 111 -1.88 0.62 -1.18
C VAL A 111 -2.78 -0.24 -2.07
N LEU A 112 -3.99 -0.59 -1.61
CA LEU A 112 -4.93 -1.42 -2.36
C LEU A 112 -5.51 -0.70 -3.59
N HIS A 113 -5.32 0.61 -3.67
CA HIS A 113 -5.77 1.48 -4.76
C HIS A 113 -4.61 2.18 -5.47
N SER A 114 -3.37 1.78 -5.17
CA SER A 114 -2.16 2.47 -5.64
C SER A 114 -1.40 1.64 -6.68
N ILE A 115 -2.11 0.90 -7.54
CA ILE A 115 -1.47 0.16 -8.65
C ILE A 115 -1.09 1.20 -9.71
N PRO A 116 0.21 1.41 -9.98
CA PRO A 116 0.65 2.41 -10.93
C PRO A 116 0.42 1.93 -12.36
N GLU A 117 0.05 2.86 -13.24
CA GLU A 117 -0.15 2.61 -14.68
C GLU A 117 0.93 3.25 -15.55
N ASN A 118 1.79 4.10 -14.96
CA ASN A 118 2.83 4.82 -15.69
C ASN A 118 4.00 5.26 -14.78
N PRO A 119 5.15 5.69 -15.36
CA PRO A 119 6.31 6.16 -14.62
C PRO A 119 6.05 7.35 -13.70
N LYS A 120 5.07 8.21 -14.02
CA LYS A 120 4.75 9.37 -13.18
C LYS A 120 4.13 8.94 -11.86
N GLU A 121 3.26 7.94 -11.91
CA GLU A 121 2.66 7.34 -10.72
C GLU A 121 3.68 6.59 -9.88
N ILE A 122 4.61 5.85 -10.50
CA ILE A 122 5.75 5.25 -9.77
C ILE A 122 6.51 6.33 -9.00
N LYS A 123 6.85 7.45 -9.65
CA LYS A 123 7.52 8.57 -8.98
C LYS A 123 6.70 9.09 -7.81
N HIS A 124 5.41 9.35 -8.01
CA HIS A 124 4.54 9.85 -6.95
C HIS A 124 4.46 8.90 -5.75
N LEU A 125 4.23 7.61 -6.01
CA LEU A 125 4.13 6.57 -4.98
C LEU A 125 5.44 6.37 -4.21
N LEU A 126 6.59 6.56 -4.86
CA LEU A 126 7.90 6.61 -4.21
C LEU A 126 8.01 7.82 -3.26
N GLU A 127 7.55 9.00 -3.70
CA GLU A 127 7.62 10.24 -2.92
C GLU A 127 6.71 10.20 -1.68
N ILE A 128 5.52 9.61 -1.77
CA ILE A 128 4.61 9.42 -0.63
C ILE A 128 4.90 8.14 0.17
N GLY A 129 5.95 7.40 -0.20
CA GLY A 129 6.45 6.27 0.58
C GLY A 129 5.63 4.97 0.48
N LEU A 130 4.69 4.84 -0.45
CA LEU A 130 3.90 3.62 -0.68
C LEU A 130 4.64 2.52 -1.47
N ILE A 131 5.80 2.85 -2.06
CA ILE A 131 6.66 1.90 -2.78
C ILE A 131 8.03 1.77 -2.10
N TYR A 132 8.62 0.58 -2.14
CA TYR A 132 10.04 0.37 -1.82
C TYR A 132 10.91 0.89 -2.96
N PHE A 133 11.93 1.70 -2.65
CA PHE A 133 12.91 2.08 -3.65
C PHE A 133 13.79 0.87 -3.99
N ASN A 134 13.37 0.08 -4.97
CA ASN A 134 14.07 -1.08 -5.48
C ASN A 134 13.93 -1.14 -7.00
N PRO A 135 14.92 -0.60 -7.76
CA PRO A 135 14.87 -0.55 -9.22
C PRO A 135 14.60 -1.88 -9.92
N ILE A 136 15.02 -3.00 -9.31
CA ILE A 136 14.87 -4.34 -9.89
C ILE A 136 13.40 -4.76 -9.95
N LEU A 137 12.55 -4.24 -9.06
CA LEU A 137 11.16 -4.65 -8.94
C LEU A 137 10.20 -3.74 -9.74
N PHE A 138 10.67 -2.64 -10.30
CA PHE A 138 9.77 -1.69 -10.96
C PHE A 138 9.23 -2.25 -12.28
N PRO A 139 7.92 -2.06 -12.55
CA PRO A 139 7.31 -2.51 -13.78
C PRO A 139 7.78 -1.67 -14.97
N CYS A 140 7.74 -2.24 -16.16
CA CYS A 140 7.88 -1.51 -17.42
C CYS A 140 6.50 -1.44 -18.08
N PHE A 141 6.06 -0.26 -18.48
CA PHE A 141 4.71 -0.02 -19.01
C PHE A 141 4.67 0.02 -20.54
N SER A 142 5.82 -0.14 -21.18
CA SER A 142 5.94 -0.16 -22.64
C SER A 142 6.90 -1.26 -23.09
N ASN A 143 6.60 -1.81 -24.28
CA ASN A 143 7.49 -2.73 -24.99
C ASN A 143 8.56 -2.01 -25.83
N LYS A 144 8.54 -0.67 -25.84
CA LYS A 144 9.53 0.12 -26.57
C LYS A 144 10.91 -0.11 -25.97
N LYS A 145 11.88 -0.44 -26.83
CA LYS A 145 13.28 -0.56 -26.44
C LYS A 145 13.89 0.84 -26.27
N LEU A 146 14.63 1.03 -25.19
CA LEU A 146 15.39 2.25 -24.94
C LEU A 146 16.79 2.16 -25.54
N ASP A 147 17.30 3.30 -26.02
CA ASP A 147 18.66 3.41 -26.57
C ASP A 147 19.71 3.27 -25.46
N ASP A 148 19.45 3.82 -24.28
CA ASP A 148 20.18 3.56 -23.03
C ASP A 148 19.18 3.36 -21.89
N SER A 149 19.32 2.25 -21.15
CA SER A 149 18.47 1.88 -20.01
C SER A 149 19.24 1.76 -18.69
N ARG A 150 20.54 2.09 -18.65
CA ARG A 150 21.40 1.84 -17.47
C ARG A 150 20.95 2.61 -16.23
N GLU A 151 20.45 3.83 -16.42
CA GLU A 151 20.00 4.71 -15.33
C GLU A 151 18.47 4.84 -15.27
N VAL A 152 17.76 4.03 -16.05
CA VAL A 152 16.30 4.08 -16.16
C VAL A 152 15.66 3.11 -15.17
N LEU A 153 14.79 3.65 -14.34
CA LEU A 153 14.04 2.92 -13.31
C LEU A 153 12.78 2.26 -13.89
N THR A 154 12.05 2.97 -14.75
CA THR A 154 10.82 2.50 -15.42
C THR A 154 10.48 3.45 -16.57
N TRP A 155 9.69 2.99 -17.55
CA TRP A 155 9.27 3.80 -18.69
C TRP A 155 7.91 3.37 -19.25
N ASP A 156 7.27 4.29 -19.97
CA ASP A 156 6.15 4.05 -20.87
C ASP A 156 6.49 4.58 -22.29
N ASP A 157 5.50 4.71 -23.17
CA ASP A 157 5.69 5.19 -24.54
C ASP A 157 6.12 6.67 -24.64
N ARG A 158 5.88 7.46 -23.59
CA ARG A 158 6.02 8.92 -23.56
C ARG A 158 7.14 9.39 -22.64
N PHE A 159 7.28 8.76 -21.48
CA PHE A 159 8.16 9.17 -20.41
C PHE A 159 8.99 8.00 -19.87
N LEU A 160 10.12 8.37 -19.29
CA LEU A 160 10.96 7.48 -18.50
C LEU A 160 11.32 8.16 -17.18
N LEU A 161 11.41 7.35 -16.13
CA LEU A 161 11.82 7.75 -14.80
C LEU A 161 13.27 7.31 -14.58
N VAL A 162 14.12 8.25 -14.16
CA VAL A 162 15.52 7.99 -13.82
C VAL A 162 15.82 8.48 -12.41
N GLY A 163 16.92 7.98 -11.85
CA GLY A 163 17.46 8.42 -10.57
C GLY A 163 18.06 7.28 -9.76
N THR A 164 18.81 7.63 -8.73
CA THR A 164 19.48 6.67 -7.82
C THR A 164 18.99 6.77 -6.38
N GLN A 165 18.26 7.85 -6.05
CA GLN A 165 17.74 8.14 -4.72
C GLN A 165 16.40 8.88 -4.86
N LEU A 166 15.53 8.82 -3.85
CA LEU A 166 14.23 9.52 -3.88
C LEU A 166 14.36 11.02 -4.20
N LYS A 167 15.40 11.67 -3.66
CA LYS A 167 15.65 13.12 -3.83
C LYS A 167 16.08 13.54 -5.24
N ASN A 168 16.48 12.60 -6.10
CA ASN A 168 17.00 12.90 -7.44
C ASN A 168 16.18 12.26 -8.57
N LEU A 169 14.95 11.81 -8.28
CA LEU A 169 14.03 11.27 -9.27
C LEU A 169 13.65 12.33 -10.31
N LYS A 170 13.82 11.99 -11.59
CA LYS A 170 13.45 12.86 -12.72
C LYS A 170 12.68 12.10 -13.78
N LEU A 171 11.67 12.75 -14.33
CA LEU A 171 10.95 12.28 -15.51
C LEU A 171 11.51 13.00 -16.73
N TYR A 172 11.82 12.23 -17.77
CA TYR A 172 12.15 12.75 -19.09
C TYR A 172 11.17 12.20 -20.12
N SER A 173 10.87 13.01 -21.12
CA SER A 173 10.38 12.47 -22.39
C SER A 173 11.50 11.69 -23.11
N HIS A 174 11.12 10.82 -24.04
CA HIS A 174 12.10 10.10 -24.86
C HIS A 174 13.03 11.03 -25.65
N GLU A 175 12.52 12.18 -26.11
CA GLU A 175 13.31 13.18 -26.85
C GLU A 175 14.35 13.85 -25.96
N GLU A 176 13.97 14.24 -24.74
CA GLU A 176 14.89 14.82 -23.76
C GLU A 176 15.98 13.83 -23.35
N TRP A 177 15.60 12.57 -23.14
CA TRP A 177 16.54 11.51 -22.80
C TRP A 177 17.57 11.25 -23.90
N LYS A 178 17.10 11.17 -25.15
CA LYS A 178 17.99 11.02 -26.30
C LYS A 178 18.97 12.19 -26.42
N ALA A 179 18.50 13.42 -26.26
CA ALA A 179 19.36 14.59 -26.29
C ALA A 179 20.41 14.59 -25.17
N LEU A 180 20.12 14.00 -24.00
CA LEU A 180 21.10 13.82 -22.92
C LEU A 180 22.16 12.78 -23.29
N ILE A 181 21.76 11.61 -23.79
CA ILE A 181 22.68 10.55 -24.25
C ILE A 181 23.61 11.07 -25.35
N ASP A 182 23.06 11.78 -26.34
CA ASP A 182 23.83 12.31 -27.46
C ASP A 182 24.91 13.30 -26.98
N ARG A 183 24.60 14.12 -25.95
CA ARG A 183 25.58 15.05 -25.34
C ARG A 183 26.67 14.33 -24.57
N GLU A 184 26.33 13.31 -23.78
CA GLU A 184 27.33 12.53 -23.05
C GLU A 184 28.29 11.82 -23.99
N ASN A 185 27.76 11.23 -25.07
CA ASN A 185 28.57 10.56 -26.09
C ASN A 185 29.40 11.52 -26.93
N TYR A 186 28.96 12.76 -27.14
CA TYR A 186 29.75 13.78 -27.82
C TYR A 186 31.06 14.11 -27.09
N HIS A 187 31.10 13.97 -25.78
CA HIS A 187 32.32 14.19 -24.97
C HIS A 187 33.24 12.95 -24.89
N LEU A 188 32.80 11.80 -25.42
CA LEU A 188 33.55 10.54 -25.45
C LEU A 188 34.18 10.24 -26.81
N ASN A 189 33.89 11.05 -27.83
CA ASN A 189 34.54 11.06 -29.15
C ASN A 189 35.48 12.26 -29.31
#